data_AF-A0A5E8CIZ6-F1
#
_entry.id   AF-A0A5E8CIZ6-F1
#
_cell.length_a   1.000
_cell.length_b   1.000
_cell.length_c   1.000
_cell.angle_alpha   90.00
_cell.angle_beta   90.00
_cell.angle_gamma   90.00
#
_symmetry.space_group_name_H-M   'P 1'
#
loop_
_entity.id
_entity.type
_entity.pdbx_description
1 polymer ?
#
loop_
_entity_poly.entity_id
_entity_poly.type
_entity_poly.pdbx_seq_one_letter_code
_entity_poly.pdbx_strand_id
1 'polypeptide(L)'
;MSNLKKYKWKNRILLIETPNYQNTNYKNVRDDYEKHIKDFHKRFIKKITKLNKNLTFNIKLIGFDGEVKKEYKKLNPKSIFKTVDKMPMGKLMKKNSKISPKNLSLYSDYNKETTVPGLGFKDKAKAIYTLEKIKNKPIKYQISVVNTMIGRAKSHPHKTDKMDEAIKVFQKWLDNYKKTKI
;
A
#
# COMPACT_ATOMS: atom_id res chain seq x y z
N MET A 1 7.97 5.13 -19.59
CA MET A 1 8.04 3.69 -19.28
C MET A 1 7.77 3.48 -17.79
N SER A 2 6.68 2.82 -17.40
CA SER A 2 6.44 2.49 -15.98
C SER A 2 7.57 1.56 -15.52
N ASN A 3 8.51 2.05 -14.70
CA ASN A 3 9.66 1.27 -14.25
C ASN A 3 9.17 0.17 -13.28
N LEU A 4 8.78 -0.98 -13.82
CA LEU A 4 8.29 -2.13 -13.05
C LEU A 4 9.42 -2.81 -12.25
N LYS A 5 10.70 -2.54 -12.57
CA LYS A 5 11.86 -3.14 -11.90
C LYS A 5 11.85 -2.88 -10.39
N LYS A 6 11.32 -1.73 -9.95
CA LYS A 6 11.26 -1.37 -8.52
C LYS A 6 10.38 -2.28 -7.68
N TYR A 7 9.47 -3.04 -8.31
CA TYR A 7 8.55 -3.97 -7.65
C TYR A 7 9.05 -5.42 -7.66
N LYS A 8 10.10 -5.72 -8.44
CA LYS A 8 10.73 -7.04 -8.46
C LYS A 8 11.10 -7.45 -7.04
N TRP A 9 10.75 -8.68 -6.67
CA TRP A 9 10.91 -9.28 -5.34
C TRP A 9 10.17 -8.59 -4.19
N LYS A 10 9.39 -7.53 -4.45
CA LYS A 10 8.61 -6.80 -3.43
C LYS A 10 7.11 -6.99 -3.56
N ASN A 11 6.60 -7.06 -4.80
CA ASN A 11 5.18 -7.24 -5.09
C ASN A 11 4.99 -8.05 -6.38
N ARG A 12 3.88 -8.79 -6.45
CA ARG A 12 3.29 -9.19 -7.73
C ARG A 12 2.57 -7.99 -8.33
N ILE A 13 2.41 -7.96 -9.64
CA ILE A 13 1.79 -6.82 -10.32
C ILE A 13 0.58 -7.29 -11.09
N LEU A 14 -0.54 -6.59 -10.90
CA LEU A 14 -1.67 -6.63 -11.82
C LEU A 14 -1.55 -5.40 -12.73
N LEU A 15 -0.93 -5.59 -13.89
CA LEU A 15 -0.70 -4.54 -14.87
C LEU A 15 -1.94 -4.41 -15.77
N ILE A 16 -2.55 -3.23 -15.79
CA ILE A 16 -3.70 -2.90 -16.61
C ILE A 16 -3.22 -1.97 -17.73
N GLU A 17 -3.20 -2.48 -18.95
CA GLU A 17 -2.93 -1.71 -20.15
C GLU A 17 -4.27 -1.22 -20.70
N THR A 18 -4.43 0.09 -20.89
CA THR A 18 -5.69 0.69 -21.35
C THR A 18 -5.44 1.89 -22.26
N PRO A 19 -6.27 2.12 -23.29
CA PRO A 19 -6.14 3.28 -24.17
C PRO A 19 -6.45 4.59 -23.44
N ASN A 20 -7.42 4.56 -22.52
CA ASN A 20 -7.83 5.71 -21.72
C ASN A 20 -8.48 5.26 -20.39
N TYR A 21 -8.72 6.21 -19.48
CA TYR A 21 -9.38 5.96 -18.19
C TYR A 21 -10.91 5.86 -18.28
N GLN A 22 -11.50 6.29 -19.39
CA GLN A 22 -12.94 6.21 -19.62
C GLN A 22 -13.39 4.83 -20.08
N ASN A 23 -12.45 4.00 -20.57
CA ASN A 23 -12.66 2.64 -21.02
C ASN A 23 -13.44 1.81 -19.97
N THR A 24 -14.56 1.22 -20.40
CA THR A 24 -15.46 0.49 -19.52
C THR A 24 -14.78 -0.70 -18.84
N ASN A 25 -13.92 -1.43 -19.57
CA ASN A 25 -13.18 -2.55 -18.98
C ASN A 25 -12.23 -2.06 -17.89
N TYR A 26 -11.53 -0.95 -18.11
CA TYR A 26 -10.67 -0.35 -17.07
C TYR A 26 -11.46 0.03 -15.81
N LYS A 27 -12.62 0.66 -15.95
CA LYS A 27 -13.49 1.03 -14.81
C LYS A 27 -13.93 -0.22 -14.04
N ASN A 28 -14.41 -1.24 -14.73
CA ASN A 28 -14.82 -2.51 -14.11
C ASN A 28 -13.67 -3.15 -13.32
N VAL A 29 -12.48 -3.21 -13.90
CA VAL A 29 -11.29 -3.75 -13.21
C VAL A 29 -10.89 -2.90 -12.01
N ARG A 30 -11.00 -1.57 -12.11
CA ARG A 30 -10.71 -0.66 -10.98
C ARG A 30 -11.64 -0.96 -9.81
N ASP A 31 -12.93 -1.09 -10.09
CA ASP A 31 -13.97 -1.23 -9.07
C ASP A 31 -13.93 -2.64 -8.46
N ASP A 32 -13.73 -3.68 -9.27
CA ASP A 32 -13.53 -5.06 -8.79
C ASP A 32 -12.26 -5.22 -7.94
N TYR A 33 -11.17 -4.56 -8.32
CA TYR A 33 -9.94 -4.56 -7.52
C TYR A 33 -10.16 -3.90 -6.17
N GLU A 34 -10.87 -2.76 -6.14
CA GLU A 34 -11.17 -2.05 -4.89
C GLU A 34 -12.06 -2.88 -3.98
N LYS A 35 -13.11 -3.51 -4.53
CA LYS A 35 -14.01 -4.40 -3.81
C LYS A 35 -13.28 -5.58 -3.13
N HIS A 36 -12.21 -6.09 -3.75
CA HIS A 36 -11.44 -7.23 -3.26
C HIS A 36 -10.02 -6.84 -2.78
N ILE A 37 -9.80 -5.57 -2.45
CA ILE A 37 -8.47 -5.01 -2.19
C ILE A 37 -7.71 -5.78 -1.11
N LYS A 38 -8.42 -6.24 -0.06
CA LYS A 38 -7.87 -7.05 1.03
C LYS A 38 -7.25 -8.35 0.53
N ASP A 39 -7.93 -9.06 -0.37
CA ASP A 39 -7.46 -10.34 -0.89
C ASP A 39 -6.32 -10.19 -1.90
N PHE A 40 -6.32 -9.12 -2.68
CA PHE A 40 -5.18 -8.74 -3.53
C PHE A 40 -3.94 -8.41 -2.68
N HIS A 41 -4.11 -7.60 -1.63
CA HIS A 41 -3.01 -7.18 -0.77
C HIS A 41 -2.43 -8.32 0.07
N LYS A 42 -3.26 -9.24 0.59
CA LYS A 42 -2.82 -10.48 1.25
C LYS A 42 -1.89 -11.32 0.37
N ARG A 43 -2.08 -11.27 -0.95
CA ARG A 43 -1.27 -11.96 -1.95
C ARG A 43 -0.14 -11.09 -2.53
N PHE A 44 0.07 -9.90 -1.97
CA PHE A 44 1.06 -8.91 -2.40
C PHE A 44 0.90 -8.45 -3.86
N ILE A 45 -0.34 -8.45 -4.38
CA ILE A 45 -0.66 -8.07 -5.75
C ILE A 45 -0.99 -6.57 -5.80
N LYS A 46 -0.10 -5.79 -6.42
CA LYS A 46 -0.26 -4.35 -6.60
C LYS A 46 -0.85 -4.04 -7.98
N LYS A 47 -1.92 -3.24 -8.04
CA LYS A 47 -2.46 -2.71 -9.29
C LYS A 47 -1.52 -1.64 -9.88
N ILE A 48 -1.21 -1.73 -11.16
CA ILE A 48 -0.48 -0.70 -11.92
C ILE A 48 -1.19 -0.46 -13.24
N THR A 49 -1.35 0.80 -13.63
CA THR A 49 -1.96 1.17 -14.91
C THR A 49 -0.90 1.68 -15.87
N LYS A 50 -0.97 1.25 -17.12
CA LYS A 50 -0.18 1.76 -18.23
C LYS A 50 -1.14 2.31 -19.28
N LEU A 51 -1.11 3.63 -19.41
CA LEU A 51 -1.91 4.37 -20.38
C LEU A 51 -1.16 4.43 -21.71
N ASN A 52 -1.80 4.03 -22.80
CA ASN A 52 -1.28 4.23 -24.15
C ASN A 52 -2.43 4.12 -25.15
N LYS A 53 -2.69 5.20 -25.89
CA LYS A 53 -3.80 5.31 -26.87
C LYS A 53 -3.80 4.20 -27.93
N ASN A 54 -2.62 3.68 -28.27
CA ASN A 54 -2.45 2.66 -29.30
C ASN A 54 -2.60 1.22 -28.76
N LEU A 55 -2.81 1.04 -27.45
CA LEU A 55 -3.00 -0.28 -26.86
C LEU A 55 -4.48 -0.64 -26.79
N THR A 56 -4.78 -1.88 -27.15
CA THR A 56 -6.03 -2.52 -26.75
C THR A 56 -6.02 -2.82 -25.26
N PHE A 57 -7.19 -2.80 -24.61
CA PHE A 57 -7.31 -3.17 -23.21
C PHE A 57 -6.76 -4.57 -22.93
N ASN A 58 -5.89 -4.70 -21.93
CA ASN A 58 -5.32 -5.96 -21.50
C ASN A 58 -4.92 -5.95 -20.03
N ILE A 59 -4.90 -7.13 -19.40
CA ILE A 59 -4.50 -7.30 -18.01
C ILE A 59 -3.39 -8.36 -17.96
N LYS A 60 -2.28 -8.04 -17.30
CA LYS A 60 -1.16 -8.99 -17.11
C LYS A 60 -0.91 -9.19 -15.62
N LEU A 61 -0.89 -10.46 -15.20
CA LEU A 61 -0.40 -10.85 -13.88
C LEU A 61 1.11 -11.11 -13.99
N ILE A 62 1.90 -10.32 -13.27
CA ILE A 62 3.35 -10.43 -13.23
C ILE A 62 3.78 -10.95 -11.85
N GLY A 63 4.68 -11.93 -11.85
CA GLY A 63 5.23 -12.54 -10.63
C GLY A 63 6.21 -11.64 -9.89
N PHE A 64 6.75 -12.13 -8.77
CA PHE A 64 7.82 -11.44 -8.04
C PHE A 64 9.13 -11.38 -8.83
N ASP A 65 9.37 -12.35 -9.70
CA ASP A 65 10.50 -12.39 -10.63
C ASP A 65 10.45 -11.29 -11.70
N GLY A 66 9.28 -10.68 -11.90
CA GLY A 66 9.03 -9.68 -12.93
C GLY A 66 8.57 -10.28 -14.26
N GLU A 67 8.35 -11.59 -14.32
CA GLU A 67 7.85 -12.27 -15.52
C GLU A 67 6.33 -12.26 -15.59
N VAL A 68 5.79 -12.18 -16.80
CA VAL A 68 4.35 -12.33 -17.04
C VAL A 68 3.97 -13.78 -16.80
N LYS A 69 3.04 -14.01 -15.88
CA LYS A 69 2.54 -15.34 -15.51
C LYS A 69 1.25 -15.69 -16.23
N LYS A 70 0.40 -14.69 -16.49
CA LYS A 70 -0.85 -14.88 -17.23
C LYS A 70 -1.40 -13.55 -17.74
N GLU A 71 -2.08 -13.60 -18.87
CA GLU A 71 -2.84 -12.48 -19.42
C GLU A 71 -4.35 -12.73 -19.34
N TYR A 72 -5.12 -11.65 -19.22
CA TYR A 72 -6.57 -11.70 -19.11
C TYR A 72 -7.20 -10.56 -19.89
N LYS A 73 -8.30 -10.84 -20.59
CA LYS A 73 -9.14 -9.82 -21.24
C LYS A 73 -10.17 -9.20 -20.29
N LYS A 74 -10.53 -9.92 -19.21
CA LYS A 74 -11.45 -9.47 -18.15
C LYS A 74 -10.89 -9.88 -16.79
N LEU A 75 -11.08 -9.04 -15.78
CA LEU A 75 -10.68 -9.38 -14.41
C LEU A 75 -11.64 -10.42 -13.83
N ASN A 76 -11.08 -11.50 -13.31
CA ASN A 76 -11.79 -12.42 -12.43
C ASN A 76 -10.90 -12.64 -11.20
N PRO A 77 -11.18 -11.97 -10.07
CA PRO A 77 -10.34 -12.05 -8.87
C PRO A 77 -10.10 -13.49 -8.40
N LYS A 78 -11.13 -14.35 -8.40
CA LYS A 78 -11.03 -15.75 -7.98
C LYS A 78 -10.02 -16.52 -8.84
N SER A 79 -10.02 -16.31 -10.16
CA SER A 79 -9.09 -17.01 -11.05
C SER A 79 -7.64 -16.53 -10.85
N ILE A 80 -7.44 -15.24 -10.59
CA ILE A 80 -6.13 -14.66 -10.26
C ILE A 80 -5.63 -15.24 -8.95
N PHE A 81 -6.46 -15.28 -7.91
CA PHE A 81 -6.09 -15.85 -6.61
C PHE A 81 -5.73 -17.32 -6.73
N LYS A 82 -6.54 -18.13 -7.44
CA LYS A 82 -6.22 -19.53 -7.71
C LYS A 82 -4.89 -19.70 -8.47
N THR A 83 -4.59 -18.79 -9.40
CA THR A 83 -3.31 -18.82 -10.14
C THR A 83 -2.14 -18.51 -9.21
N VAL A 84 -2.28 -17.50 -8.34
CA VAL A 84 -1.24 -17.08 -7.40
C VAL A 84 -1.03 -18.07 -6.26
N ASP A 85 -2.10 -18.65 -5.72
CA ASP A 85 -2.06 -19.59 -4.60
C ASP A 85 -1.42 -20.93 -5.00
N LYS A 86 -1.49 -21.29 -6.28
CA LYS A 86 -0.76 -22.44 -6.85
C LYS A 86 0.73 -22.18 -7.05
N MET A 87 1.20 -20.93 -6.95
CA MET A 87 2.63 -20.63 -7.08
C MET A 87 3.36 -21.06 -5.80
N PRO A 88 4.50 -21.77 -5.90
CA PRO A 88 5.20 -22.31 -4.74
C PRO A 88 5.95 -21.19 -3.98
N MET A 89 5.22 -20.40 -3.19
CA MET A 89 5.73 -19.23 -2.47
C MET A 89 6.82 -19.60 -1.45
N GLY A 90 6.62 -20.68 -0.69
CA GLY A 90 7.61 -21.15 0.30
C GLY A 90 8.93 -21.57 -0.35
N LYS A 91 8.88 -22.25 -1.50
CA LYS A 91 10.07 -22.61 -2.29
C LYS A 91 10.76 -21.36 -2.85
N LEU A 92 9.99 -20.38 -3.32
CA LEU A 92 10.52 -19.11 -3.83
C LEU A 92 11.21 -18.28 -2.75
N MET A 93 10.61 -18.17 -1.55
CA MET A 93 11.20 -17.44 -0.43
C MET A 93 12.45 -18.12 0.14
N LYS A 94 12.46 -19.46 0.22
CA LYS A 94 13.65 -20.23 0.60
C LYS A 94 14.78 -20.11 -0.45
N LYS A 95 14.44 -20.12 -1.75
CA LYS A 95 15.42 -20.04 -2.85
C LYS A 95 15.96 -18.63 -3.09
N ASN A 96 15.22 -17.59 -2.69
CA ASN A 96 15.57 -16.21 -2.98
C ASN A 96 15.37 -15.30 -1.77
N SER A 97 16.45 -15.08 -1.02
CA SER A 97 16.52 -14.19 0.15
C SER A 97 16.16 -12.72 -0.15
N LYS A 98 16.06 -12.33 -1.42
CA LYS A 98 15.69 -10.98 -1.86
C LYS A 98 14.18 -10.72 -1.80
N ILE A 99 13.36 -11.76 -1.63
CA ILE A 99 11.90 -11.59 -1.51
C ILE A 99 11.58 -10.88 -0.19
N SER A 100 11.11 -9.63 -0.32
CA SER A 100 10.73 -8.75 0.79
C SER A 100 9.34 -8.18 0.52
N PRO A 101 8.28 -8.95 0.79
CA PRO A 101 6.92 -8.55 0.46
C PRO A 101 6.54 -7.28 1.21
N LYS A 102 6.14 -6.24 0.48
CA LYS A 102 5.70 -4.98 1.10
C LYS A 102 4.20 -5.00 1.36
N ASN A 103 3.80 -4.61 2.57
CA ASN A 103 2.41 -4.34 2.87
C ASN A 103 1.90 -3.21 1.95
N LEU A 104 0.79 -3.48 1.27
CA LEU A 104 0.18 -2.58 0.31
C LEU A 104 -0.93 -1.72 0.92
N SER A 105 -1.47 -2.12 2.08
CA SER A 105 -2.54 -1.38 2.73
C SER A 105 -2.03 -0.13 3.41
N LEU A 106 -2.76 0.96 3.24
CA LEU A 106 -2.57 2.19 4.01
C LEU A 106 -3.25 2.12 5.39
N TYR A 107 -4.22 1.22 5.55
CA TYR A 107 -5.07 1.05 6.73
C TYR A 107 -4.87 -0.34 7.35
N SER A 108 -4.86 -0.44 8.68
CA SER A 108 -4.70 -1.73 9.36
C SER A 108 -5.90 -2.66 9.16
N ASP A 109 -7.11 -2.09 9.10
CA ASP A 109 -8.39 -2.80 9.01
C ASP A 109 -8.99 -2.82 7.59
N TYR A 110 -8.32 -2.17 6.61
CA TYR A 110 -8.81 -1.97 5.24
C TYR A 110 -10.13 -1.16 5.17
N ASN A 111 -10.55 -0.52 6.25
CA ASN A 111 -11.79 0.26 6.28
C ASN A 111 -11.47 1.76 6.13
N LYS A 112 -11.90 2.34 5.00
CA LYS A 112 -11.70 3.77 4.71
C LYS A 112 -12.63 4.65 5.55
N GLU A 113 -13.81 4.16 5.90
CA GLU A 113 -14.87 4.92 6.58
C GLU A 113 -14.53 5.17 8.05
N THR A 114 -13.87 4.21 8.71
CA THR A 114 -13.41 4.33 10.09
C THR A 114 -12.15 5.19 10.22
N THR A 115 -11.51 5.54 9.11
CA THR A 115 -10.26 6.29 9.10
C THR A 115 -10.50 7.77 9.31
N VAL A 116 -9.76 8.38 10.24
CA VAL A 116 -9.73 9.83 10.40
C VAL A 116 -8.95 10.46 9.23
N PRO A 117 -9.60 11.27 8.36
CA PRO A 117 -8.92 11.89 7.24
C PRO A 117 -7.99 13.01 7.69
N GLY A 118 -6.99 13.32 6.85
CA GLY A 118 -6.16 14.52 7.02
C GLY A 118 -5.06 14.42 8.07
N LEU A 119 -4.76 13.25 8.64
CA LEU A 119 -3.60 13.05 9.50
C LEU A 119 -2.28 13.15 8.72
N GLY A 120 -1.19 13.56 9.35
CA GLY A 120 0.11 13.67 8.66
C GLY A 120 1.29 14.11 9.52
N PHE A 121 2.46 14.21 8.87
CA PHE A 121 3.76 14.45 9.51
C PHE A 121 4.66 15.43 8.73
N LYS A 122 4.08 16.25 7.84
CA LYS A 122 4.87 17.15 6.96
C LYS A 122 5.68 18.20 7.73
N ASP A 123 5.19 18.64 8.88
CA ASP A 123 5.77 19.68 9.73
C ASP A 123 5.21 19.55 11.17
N LYS A 124 5.79 20.33 12.09
CA LYS A 124 5.38 20.40 13.50
C LYS A 124 3.89 20.70 13.67
N ALA A 125 3.36 21.68 12.93
CA ALA A 125 1.96 22.09 13.02
C ALA A 125 1.03 20.95 12.63
N LYS A 126 1.38 20.19 11.58
CA LYS A 126 0.60 19.03 11.14
C LYS A 126 0.65 17.88 12.14
N ALA A 127 1.77 17.69 12.83
CA ALA A 127 1.88 16.71 13.91
C ALA A 127 0.95 17.04 15.08
N ILE A 128 0.93 18.31 15.51
CA ILE A 128 0.01 18.79 16.56
C ILE A 128 -1.45 18.57 16.15
N TYR A 129 -1.82 19.03 14.95
CA TYR A 129 -3.16 18.79 14.38
C TYR A 129 -3.54 17.29 14.40
N THR A 130 -2.59 16.42 14.05
CA THR A 130 -2.81 14.96 14.05
C THR A 130 -3.11 14.44 15.45
N LEU A 131 -2.35 14.87 16.46
CA LEU A 131 -2.58 14.49 17.85
C LEU A 131 -3.94 14.98 18.35
N GLU A 132 -4.30 16.22 18.05
CA GLU A 132 -5.60 16.80 18.41
C GLU A 132 -6.77 16.03 17.79
N LYS A 133 -6.64 15.60 16.52
CA LYS A 133 -7.70 14.85 15.83
C LYS A 133 -7.91 13.45 16.36
N ILE A 134 -6.87 12.81 16.92
CA ILE A 134 -6.97 11.44 17.45
C ILE A 134 -7.16 11.39 18.97
N LYS A 135 -7.14 12.53 19.68
CA LYS A 135 -7.16 12.59 21.15
C LYS A 135 -8.33 11.83 21.81
N ASN A 136 -9.49 11.78 21.15
CA ASN A 136 -10.69 11.10 21.63
C ASN A 136 -10.83 9.65 21.14
N LYS A 137 -9.87 9.12 20.37
CA LYS A 137 -9.87 7.73 19.90
C LYS A 137 -9.31 6.80 20.99
N PRO A 138 -9.60 5.48 20.94
CA PRO A 138 -9.01 4.53 21.88
C PRO A 138 -7.48 4.65 21.93
N ILE A 139 -6.87 4.59 23.11
CA ILE A 139 -5.44 4.87 23.28
C ILE A 139 -4.53 3.97 22.42
N LYS A 140 -4.90 2.69 22.24
CA LYS A 140 -4.20 1.76 21.35
C LYS A 140 -4.17 2.27 19.89
N TYR A 141 -5.28 2.85 19.43
CA TYR A 141 -5.36 3.47 18.11
C TYR A 141 -4.44 4.69 18.01
N GLN A 142 -4.45 5.56 19.02
CA GLN A 142 -3.58 6.75 19.05
C GLN A 142 -2.10 6.37 18.92
N ILE A 143 -1.64 5.42 19.74
CA ILE A 143 -0.25 4.91 19.70
C ILE A 143 0.09 4.32 18.32
N SER A 144 -0.82 3.54 17.73
CA SER A 144 -0.63 2.96 16.39
C SER A 144 -0.46 4.03 15.32
N VAL A 145 -1.30 5.07 15.34
CA VAL A 145 -1.20 6.22 14.44
C VAL A 145 0.13 6.93 14.63
N VAL A 146 0.50 7.28 15.86
CA VAL A 146 1.73 8.02 16.17
C VAL A 146 2.98 7.25 15.72
N ASN A 147 3.07 5.95 16.02
CA ASN A 147 4.16 5.10 15.54
C ASN A 147 4.22 5.04 14.01
N THR A 148 3.07 4.93 13.35
CA THR A 148 2.97 4.94 11.88
C THR A 148 3.50 6.25 11.30
N MET A 149 3.13 7.40 11.88
CA MET A 149 3.59 8.72 11.41
C MET A 149 5.10 8.89 11.61
N ILE A 150 5.65 8.49 12.76
CA ILE A 150 7.10 8.51 13.02
C ILE A 150 7.83 7.64 11.99
N GLY A 151 7.38 6.40 11.77
CA GLY A 151 8.02 5.48 10.84
C GLY A 151 8.00 5.99 9.39
N ARG A 152 6.88 6.57 8.95
CA ARG A 152 6.74 7.15 7.61
C ARG A 152 7.58 8.43 7.44
N ALA A 153 7.66 9.28 8.46
CA ALA A 153 8.50 10.47 8.44
C ALA A 153 9.98 10.10 8.36
N LYS A 154 10.44 9.13 9.16
CA LYS A 154 11.84 8.65 9.17
C LYS A 154 12.27 8.03 7.84
N SER A 155 11.35 7.34 7.16
CA SER A 155 11.62 6.64 5.89
C SER A 155 11.19 7.42 4.64
N HIS A 156 10.85 8.70 4.78
CA HIS A 156 10.39 9.51 3.67
C HIS A 156 11.51 9.75 2.64
N PRO A 157 11.33 9.48 1.33
CA PRO A 157 12.37 9.65 0.32
C PRO A 157 12.95 11.07 0.23
N HIS A 158 12.12 12.07 0.53
CA HIS A 158 12.50 13.48 0.59
C HIS A 158 12.27 13.99 2.02
N LYS A 159 13.05 13.46 2.97
CA LYS A 159 12.97 13.87 4.38
C LYS A 159 13.44 15.33 4.50
N THR A 160 12.78 16.10 5.35
CA THR A 160 13.11 17.52 5.62
C THR A 160 13.24 17.76 7.11
N ASP A 161 13.92 18.84 7.51
CA ASP A 161 14.06 19.23 8.92
C ASP A 161 12.69 19.47 9.59
N LYS A 162 11.71 19.97 8.83
CA LYS A 162 10.33 20.15 9.29
C LYS A 162 9.67 18.80 9.67
N MET A 163 9.98 17.73 8.95
CA MET A 163 9.53 16.38 9.31
C MET A 163 10.23 15.88 10.59
N ASP A 164 11.48 16.28 10.82
CA ASP A 164 12.17 15.96 12.08
C ASP A 164 11.54 16.67 13.28
N GLU A 165 11.07 17.90 13.12
CA GLU A 165 10.26 18.57 14.14
C GLU A 165 8.94 17.84 14.41
N ALA A 166 8.26 17.36 13.36
CA ALA A 166 7.07 16.53 13.49
C ALA A 166 7.35 15.25 14.29
N ILE A 167 8.47 14.57 14.00
CA ILE A 167 8.92 13.38 14.74
C ILE A 167 9.12 13.71 16.22
N LYS A 168 9.77 14.84 16.55
CA LYS A 168 9.99 15.26 17.94
C LYS A 168 8.67 15.45 18.70
N VAL A 169 7.67 16.06 18.07
CA VAL A 169 6.33 16.22 18.67
C VAL A 169 5.70 14.87 19.01
N PHE A 170 5.73 13.94 18.05
CA PHE A 170 5.18 12.60 18.24
C PHE A 170 5.94 11.79 19.30
N GLN A 171 7.26 11.88 19.33
CA GLN A 171 8.08 11.18 20.31
C GLN A 171 7.82 11.71 21.72
N LYS A 172 7.75 13.04 21.90
CA LYS A 172 7.40 13.66 23.18
C LYS A 172 6.03 13.20 23.68
N TRP A 173 5.05 13.09 22.79
CA TRP A 173 3.73 12.55 23.15
C TRP A 173 3.79 11.09 23.63
N LEU A 174 4.55 10.22 22.94
CA LEU A 174 4.75 8.82 23.35
C LEU A 174 5.46 8.70 24.70
N ASP A 175 6.48 9.51 24.93
CA ASP A 175 7.26 9.48 26.17
C ASP A 175 6.41 9.94 27.36
N ASN A 176 5.62 11.00 27.18
CA ASN A 176 4.65 11.45 28.18
C ASN A 176 3.60 10.37 28.48
N TYR A 177 3.06 9.72 27.46
CA TYR A 177 2.12 8.62 27.64
C TYR A 177 2.72 7.45 28.44
N LYS A 178 3.97 7.06 28.16
CA LYS A 178 4.66 6.01 28.91
C LYS A 178 4.85 6.37 30.38
N LYS A 179 5.20 7.63 30.67
CA LYS A 179 5.36 8.13 32.04
C LYS A 179 4.06 8.11 32.83
N THR A 180 2.91 8.39 32.20
CA THR A 180 1.58 8.33 32.86
C THR A 180 1.06 6.91 33.13
N LYS A 181 1.76 5.88 32.63
CA LYS A 181 1.38 4.47 32.78
C LYS A 181 2.24 3.70 33.79
N ILE A 182 3.31 4.33 34.26
CA ILE A 182 4.15 3.90 35.38
C ILE A 182 3.56 4.57 36.62
#